data_AF-A0A925UPZ3-F1
#
_entry.id   AF-A0A925UPZ3-F1
#
_cell.length_a   1.000
_cell.length_b   1.000
_cell.length_c   1.000
_cell.angle_alpha   90.00
_cell.angle_beta   90.00
_cell.angle_gamma   90.00
#
_symmetry.space_group_name_H-M   'P 1'
#
loop_
_entity.id
_entity.type
_entity.pdbx_description
1 polymer ?
#
loop_
_entity_poly.entity_id
_entity_poly.type
_entity_poly.pdbx_seq_one_letter_code
_entity_poly.pdbx_strand_id
1 'polypeptide(L)'
;MSEKESIIKEFVKSIMNYELKHLLKDEMYIEAKNLFIEKSKKVFVSQEIKSMLYEFAEAKIMEIEKEEKSFKEVLPKGFENSLKVLVYNKGPEIMSSAKEFIKDEKFKDKIKLEINKFISGVNPMVSKFINAESINNKIFTSLSSYFDDPENMMSIVMIINNKIDESSNKSVSEITNYIPYEGKIVFIRGLIDILIGSFVEETFIKKIVDNLENEVVKKGTLGELVRDLGINEEKIFQRL
;
A
#
# COMPACT_ATOMS: atom_id res chain seq x y z
N MET A 1 -35.92 40.81 -38.23
CA MET A 1 -35.03 39.64 -38.12
C MET A 1 -34.72 39.19 -39.53
N SER A 2 -33.46 39.11 -39.92
CA SER A 2 -33.10 38.70 -41.28
C SER A 2 -33.34 37.19 -41.44
N GLU A 3 -33.71 36.74 -42.64
CA GLU A 3 -33.93 35.32 -42.97
C GLU A 3 -32.73 34.44 -42.56
N LYS A 4 -31.51 34.99 -42.66
CA LYS A 4 -30.25 34.37 -42.24
C LYS A 4 -30.19 34.09 -40.72
N GLU A 5 -30.64 35.02 -39.89
CA GLU A 5 -30.69 34.81 -38.42
C GLU A 5 -31.67 33.70 -38.05
N SER A 6 -32.77 33.57 -38.78
CA SER A 6 -33.77 32.51 -38.54
C SER A 6 -33.18 31.12 -38.83
N ILE A 7 -32.49 30.99 -39.96
CA ILE A 7 -31.82 29.75 -40.38
C ILE A 7 -30.74 29.35 -39.36
N ILE A 8 -29.92 30.30 -38.91
CA ILE A 8 -28.88 30.04 -37.90
C ILE A 8 -29.49 29.60 -36.57
N LYS A 9 -30.59 30.23 -36.12
CA LYS A 9 -31.30 29.85 -34.89
C LYS A 9 -31.88 28.43 -34.96
N GLU A 10 -32.49 28.05 -36.08
CA GLU A 10 -33.00 26.69 -36.27
C GLU A 10 -31.87 25.65 -36.30
N PHE A 11 -30.77 25.96 -36.98
CA PHE A 11 -29.60 25.10 -37.02
C PHE A 11 -29.00 24.87 -35.62
N VAL A 12 -28.81 25.93 -34.84
CA VAL A 12 -28.31 25.83 -33.45
C VAL A 12 -29.26 25.03 -32.58
N LYS A 13 -30.58 25.24 -32.67
CA LYS A 13 -31.57 24.44 -31.92
C LYS A 13 -31.52 22.96 -32.30
N SER A 14 -31.35 22.66 -33.59
CA SER A 14 -31.20 21.28 -34.05
C SER A 14 -29.96 20.60 -33.45
N ILE A 15 -28.84 21.32 -33.34
CA ILE A 15 -27.61 20.81 -32.71
C ILE A 15 -27.80 20.63 -31.21
N MET A 16 -28.43 21.59 -30.53
CA MET A 16 -28.65 21.53 -29.08
C MET A 16 -29.56 20.38 -28.67
N ASN A 17 -30.51 19.98 -29.53
CA ASN A 17 -31.38 18.83 -29.29
C ASN A 17 -30.76 17.49 -29.69
N TYR A 18 -29.51 17.48 -30.19
CA TYR A 18 -28.83 16.24 -30.56
C TYR A 18 -28.58 15.36 -29.32
N GLU A 19 -29.01 14.10 -29.37
CA GLU A 19 -28.84 13.19 -28.23
C GLU A 19 -27.40 12.67 -28.14
N LEU A 20 -26.81 12.80 -26.96
CA LEU A 20 -25.40 12.49 -26.70
C LEU A 20 -25.08 11.00 -26.92
N LYS A 21 -26.06 10.11 -26.78
CA LYS A 21 -25.91 8.66 -27.05
C LYS A 21 -25.52 8.35 -28.49
N HIS A 22 -25.90 9.23 -29.44
CA HIS A 22 -25.54 9.08 -30.85
C HIS A 22 -24.12 9.59 -31.12
N LEU A 23 -23.67 10.59 -30.35
CA LEU A 23 -22.31 11.13 -30.44
C LEU A 23 -21.25 10.08 -30.05
N LEU A 24 -21.56 9.21 -29.08
CA LEU A 24 -20.67 8.12 -28.69
C LEU A 24 -20.44 7.05 -29.76
N LYS A 25 -21.28 7.01 -30.81
CA LYS A 25 -21.15 6.06 -31.93
C LYS A 25 -20.47 6.67 -33.15
N ASP A 26 -20.17 7.96 -33.09
CA ASP A 26 -19.54 8.70 -34.18
C ASP A 26 -18.07 8.26 -34.36
N GLU A 27 -17.62 8.11 -35.61
CA GLU A 27 -16.24 7.70 -35.91
C GLU A 27 -15.21 8.68 -35.36
N MET A 28 -15.48 10.00 -35.44
CA MET A 28 -14.60 11.02 -34.88
C MET A 28 -14.50 10.91 -33.36
N TYR A 29 -15.61 10.58 -32.70
CA TYR A 29 -15.61 10.35 -31.25
C TYR A 29 -14.78 9.12 -30.88
N ILE A 30 -14.96 8.00 -31.59
CA ILE A 30 -14.21 6.76 -31.33
C ILE A 30 -12.71 7.00 -31.53
N GLU A 31 -12.32 7.74 -32.57
CA GLU A 31 -10.93 8.12 -32.81
C GLU A 31 -10.38 9.01 -31.69
N ALA A 32 -11.13 10.04 -31.29
CA ALA A 32 -10.75 10.90 -30.17
C ALA A 32 -10.62 10.14 -28.84
N LYS A 33 -11.54 9.19 -28.57
CA LYS A 33 -11.48 8.27 -27.42
C LYS A 33 -10.19 7.46 -27.42
N ASN A 34 -9.87 6.83 -28.55
CA ASN A 34 -8.66 6.00 -28.67
C ASN A 34 -7.39 6.83 -28.50
N LEU A 35 -7.34 8.02 -29.11
CA LEU A 35 -6.23 8.95 -28.94
C LEU A 35 -6.09 9.42 -27.48
N PHE A 36 -7.20 9.73 -26.81
CA PHE A 36 -7.19 10.08 -25.39
C PHE A 36 -6.62 8.94 -24.55
N ILE A 37 -7.10 7.70 -24.73
CA ILE A 37 -6.60 6.53 -24.01
C ILE A 37 -5.09 6.36 -24.22
N GLU A 38 -4.61 6.46 -25.46
CA GLU A 38 -3.18 6.34 -25.78
C GLU A 38 -2.35 7.46 -25.12
N LYS A 39 -2.82 8.70 -25.18
CA LYS A 39 -2.14 9.86 -24.58
C LYS A 39 -2.12 9.77 -23.06
N SER A 40 -3.23 9.38 -22.43
CA SER A 40 -3.31 9.16 -20.98
C SER A 40 -2.29 8.11 -20.52
N LYS A 41 -2.17 6.98 -21.24
CA LYS A 41 -1.14 5.97 -20.95
C LYS A 41 0.26 6.58 -20.93
N LYS A 42 0.60 7.39 -21.95
CA LYS A 42 1.91 8.06 -22.06
C LYS A 42 2.15 9.07 -20.94
N VAL A 43 1.12 9.79 -20.50
CA VAL A 43 1.21 10.74 -19.39
C VAL A 43 1.50 10.02 -18.08
N PHE A 44 0.79 8.93 -17.75
CA PHE A 44 1.00 8.20 -16.49
C PHE A 44 2.40 7.57 -16.37
N VAL A 45 3.03 7.18 -17.49
CA VAL A 45 4.43 6.68 -17.48
C VAL A 45 5.48 7.76 -17.63
N SER A 46 5.08 9.03 -17.84
CA SER A 46 6.01 10.12 -18.04
C SER A 46 6.88 10.33 -16.79
N GLN A 47 8.13 10.73 -17.01
CA GLN A 47 9.03 11.07 -15.90
C GLN A 47 8.51 12.24 -15.07
N GLU A 48 7.78 13.16 -15.68
CA GLU A 48 7.18 14.31 -15.00
C GLU A 48 6.14 13.86 -13.95
N ILE A 49 5.17 13.02 -14.33
CA ILE A 49 4.18 12.48 -13.39
C ILE A 49 4.84 11.61 -12.32
N LYS A 50 5.83 10.77 -12.70
CA LYS A 50 6.59 9.97 -11.75
C LYS A 50 7.28 10.82 -10.69
N SER A 51 8.06 11.83 -11.11
CA SER A 51 8.76 12.73 -10.20
C SER A 51 7.79 13.48 -9.30
N MET A 52 6.68 13.98 -9.84
CA MET A 52 5.67 14.69 -9.05
C MET A 52 5.04 13.78 -7.98
N LEU A 53 4.77 12.51 -8.30
CA LEU A 53 4.26 11.54 -7.34
C LEU A 53 5.30 11.16 -6.28
N TYR A 54 6.56 11.02 -6.67
CA TYR A 54 7.67 10.80 -5.74
C TYR A 54 7.80 11.94 -4.76
N GLU A 55 7.91 13.18 -5.24
CA GLU A 55 8.02 14.38 -4.41
C GLU A 55 6.82 14.52 -3.48
N PHE A 56 5.60 14.29 -3.98
CA PHE A 56 4.40 14.34 -3.17
C PHE A 56 4.42 13.32 -2.02
N ALA A 57 4.79 12.07 -2.30
CA ALA A 57 4.84 11.01 -1.29
C ALA A 57 5.97 11.22 -0.28
N GLU A 58 7.15 11.62 -0.75
CA GLU A 58 8.29 11.97 0.10
C GLU A 58 7.92 13.10 1.06
N ALA A 59 7.28 14.17 0.56
CA ALA A 59 6.80 15.28 1.38
C ALA A 59 5.76 14.84 2.42
N LYS A 60 4.82 13.97 2.05
CA LYS A 60 3.79 13.45 2.96
C LYS A 60 4.37 12.60 4.08
N ILE A 61 5.41 11.81 3.81
CA ILE A 61 6.07 11.02 4.84
C ILE A 61 6.85 11.91 5.80
N MET A 62 7.56 12.92 5.29
CA MET A 62 8.24 13.90 6.14
C MET A 62 7.26 14.70 7.02
N GLU A 63 6.05 14.98 6.53
CA GLU A 63 4.99 15.60 7.32
C GLU A 63 4.55 14.68 8.45
N ILE A 64 4.23 13.42 8.15
CA ILE A 64 3.80 12.42 9.15
C ILE A 64 4.88 12.20 10.23
N GLU A 65 6.16 12.14 9.85
CA GLU A 65 7.27 12.00 10.80
C GLU A 65 7.36 13.18 11.78
N LYS A 66 6.91 14.38 11.39
CA LYS A 66 6.93 15.56 12.25
C LYS A 66 5.70 15.66 13.16
N GLU A 67 4.60 14.99 12.82
CA GLU A 67 3.31 15.16 13.49
C GLU A 67 3.17 14.40 14.82
N GLU A 68 4.23 13.74 15.32
CA GLU A 68 4.21 12.89 16.53
C GLU A 68 3.10 11.80 16.55
N LYS A 69 2.41 11.59 15.42
CA LYS A 69 1.35 10.59 15.27
C LYS A 69 1.92 9.19 15.40
N SER A 70 1.16 8.31 16.02
CA SER A 70 1.48 6.89 16.11
C SER A 70 1.17 6.14 14.81
N PHE A 71 1.79 4.97 14.60
CA PHE A 71 1.43 4.11 13.46
C PHE A 71 -0.03 3.72 13.46
N LYS A 72 -0.63 3.54 14.65
CA LYS A 72 -2.05 3.22 14.78
C LYS A 72 -2.97 4.31 14.21
N GLU A 73 -2.54 5.57 14.25
CA GLU A 73 -3.30 6.70 13.72
C GLU A 73 -3.10 6.91 12.22
N VAL A 74 -1.94 6.53 11.70
CA VAL A 74 -1.57 6.73 10.29
C VAL A 74 -1.97 5.54 9.42
N LEU A 75 -1.90 4.33 9.96
CA LEU A 75 -2.17 3.11 9.21
C LEU A 75 -3.69 2.91 9.01
N PRO A 76 -4.09 2.22 7.91
CA PRO A 76 -5.48 1.86 7.70
C PRO A 76 -6.06 1.07 8.87
N LYS A 77 -7.33 1.36 9.20
CA LYS A 77 -8.06 0.61 10.24
C LYS A 77 -8.00 -0.89 9.94
N GLY A 78 -7.60 -1.67 10.95
CA GLY A 78 -7.52 -3.13 10.85
C GLY A 78 -6.18 -3.68 10.35
N PHE A 79 -5.23 -2.83 9.91
CA PHE A 79 -3.90 -3.30 9.51
C PHE A 79 -3.16 -4.03 10.64
N GLU A 80 -3.16 -3.46 11.84
CA GLU A 80 -2.57 -4.05 13.05
C GLU A 80 -3.18 -5.42 13.37
N ASN A 81 -4.52 -5.54 13.29
CA ASN A 81 -5.22 -6.81 13.52
C ASN A 81 -4.84 -7.85 12.47
N SER A 82 -4.70 -7.45 11.20
CA SER A 82 -4.26 -8.34 10.12
C SER A 82 -2.84 -8.88 10.38
N LEU A 83 -1.92 -8.05 10.88
CA LEU A 83 -0.59 -8.51 11.28
C LEU A 83 -0.64 -9.50 12.44
N LYS A 84 -1.45 -9.23 13.46
CA LYS A 84 -1.61 -10.14 14.61
C LYS A 84 -2.22 -11.48 14.22
N VAL A 85 -3.20 -11.48 13.33
CA VAL A 85 -3.80 -12.71 12.77
C VAL A 85 -2.77 -13.47 11.93
N LEU A 86 -1.95 -12.77 11.15
CA LEU A 86 -0.85 -13.41 10.41
C LEU A 86 0.12 -14.10 11.37
N VAL A 87 0.58 -13.43 12.42
CA VAL A 87 1.47 -14.01 13.44
C VAL A 87 0.83 -15.24 14.09
N TYR A 88 -0.45 -15.15 14.46
CA TYR A 88 -1.18 -16.28 15.03
C TYR A 88 -1.21 -17.48 14.08
N ASN A 89 -1.60 -17.27 12.82
CA ASN A 89 -1.66 -18.32 11.81
C ASN A 89 -0.27 -18.91 11.49
N LYS A 90 0.77 -18.11 11.65
CA LYS A 90 2.17 -18.49 11.41
C LYS A 90 2.86 -19.03 12.67
N GLY A 91 2.15 -19.15 13.79
CA GLY A 91 2.66 -19.72 15.05
C GLY A 91 3.48 -21.00 14.86
N PRO A 92 2.96 -22.04 14.17
CA PRO A 92 3.70 -23.28 13.95
C PRO A 92 5.03 -23.09 13.19
N GLU A 93 5.05 -22.18 12.22
CA GLU A 93 6.25 -21.87 11.41
C GLU A 93 7.28 -21.08 12.24
N ILE A 94 6.81 -20.15 13.08
CA ILE A 94 7.65 -19.41 14.04
C ILE A 94 8.34 -20.39 15.01
N MET A 95 7.58 -21.34 15.57
CA MET A 95 8.12 -22.35 16.50
C MET A 95 9.11 -23.27 15.82
N SER A 96 8.80 -23.71 14.60
CA SER A 96 9.71 -24.53 13.79
C SER A 96 11.02 -23.79 13.51
N SER A 97 10.95 -22.51 13.14
CA SER A 97 12.11 -21.66 12.89
C SER A 97 12.97 -21.45 14.15
N ALA A 98 12.33 -21.22 15.30
CA ALA A 98 13.02 -21.13 16.59
C ALA A 98 13.69 -22.46 16.98
N LYS A 99 13.04 -23.59 16.70
CA LYS A 99 13.59 -24.93 16.91
C LYS A 99 14.78 -25.22 16.01
N GLU A 100 14.77 -24.77 14.77
CA GLU A 100 15.91 -24.85 13.86
C GLU A 100 17.07 -23.99 14.35
N PHE A 101 16.78 -22.78 14.82
CA PHE A 101 17.79 -21.88 15.37
C PHE A 101 18.55 -22.49 16.56
N ILE A 102 17.86 -23.18 17.48
CA ILE A 102 18.56 -23.85 18.60
C ILE A 102 19.36 -25.09 18.19
N LYS A 103 19.09 -25.65 17.00
CA LYS A 103 19.84 -26.78 16.45
C LYS A 103 21.12 -26.34 15.74
N ASP A 104 21.25 -25.05 15.41
CA ASP A 104 22.45 -24.48 14.82
C ASP A 104 23.68 -24.71 15.71
N GLU A 105 24.78 -25.15 15.11
CA GLU A 105 26.00 -25.48 15.85
C GLU A 105 26.61 -24.24 16.52
N LYS A 106 26.53 -23.05 15.92
CA LYS A 106 27.05 -21.82 16.57
C LYS A 106 26.22 -21.47 17.79
N PHE A 107 24.90 -21.68 17.74
CA PHE A 107 24.05 -21.50 18.92
C PHE A 107 24.43 -22.51 20.02
N LYS A 108 24.57 -23.79 19.67
CA LYS A 108 24.97 -24.83 20.64
C LYS A 108 26.31 -24.53 21.29
N ASP A 109 27.31 -24.13 20.50
CA ASP A 109 28.65 -23.82 21.00
C ASP A 109 28.63 -22.62 21.95
N LYS A 110 27.85 -21.57 21.64
CA LYS A 110 27.67 -20.43 22.57
C LYS A 110 27.07 -20.86 23.90
N ILE A 111 26.02 -21.68 23.87
CA ILE A 111 25.37 -22.18 25.09
C ILE A 111 26.34 -23.08 25.90
N LYS A 112 27.06 -23.98 25.24
CA LYS A 112 28.10 -24.82 25.88
C LYS A 112 29.17 -23.97 26.56
N LEU A 113 29.65 -22.90 25.89
CA LEU A 113 30.63 -21.98 26.45
C LEU A 113 30.10 -21.28 27.70
N GLU A 114 28.88 -20.75 27.67
CA GLU A 114 28.27 -20.08 28.83
C GLU A 114 28.04 -21.04 30.01
N ILE A 115 27.63 -22.29 29.74
CA ILE A 115 27.50 -23.32 30.79
C ILE A 115 28.87 -23.67 31.38
N ASN A 116 29.90 -23.83 30.56
CA ASN A 116 31.26 -24.12 31.05
C ASN A 116 31.81 -22.96 31.91
N LYS A 117 31.55 -21.71 31.52
CA LYS A 117 31.89 -20.53 32.34
C LYS A 117 31.16 -20.55 33.68
N PHE A 118 29.85 -20.82 33.66
CA PHE A 118 29.06 -20.91 34.88
C PHE A 118 29.62 -21.97 35.84
N ILE A 119 29.87 -23.19 35.35
CA ILE A 119 30.43 -24.29 36.14
C ILE A 119 31.81 -23.94 36.70
N SER A 120 32.65 -23.28 35.89
CA SER A 120 33.99 -22.85 36.30
C SER A 120 33.97 -21.75 37.36
N GLY A 121 32.89 -20.96 37.44
CA GLY A 121 32.66 -19.95 38.47
C GLY A 121 32.18 -20.53 39.81
N VAL A 122 31.77 -21.80 39.85
CA VAL A 122 31.42 -22.51 41.09
C VAL A 122 32.69 -23.00 41.78
N ASN A 123 32.65 -23.19 43.11
CA ASN A 123 33.76 -23.73 43.89
C ASN A 123 34.37 -24.99 43.20
N PRO A 124 35.70 -25.08 43.04
CA PRO A 124 36.39 -26.19 42.36
C PRO A 124 36.05 -27.59 42.86
N MET A 125 35.63 -27.72 44.12
CA MET A 125 35.21 -28.99 44.69
C MET A 125 33.82 -29.41 44.19
N VAL A 126 32.91 -28.45 44.01
CA VAL A 126 31.55 -28.66 43.50
C VAL A 126 31.56 -28.85 41.98
N SER A 127 32.38 -28.10 41.25
CA SER A 127 32.47 -28.18 39.79
C SER A 127 32.90 -29.56 39.28
N LYS A 128 33.72 -30.30 40.04
CA LYS A 128 34.09 -31.69 39.74
C LYS A 128 32.92 -32.68 39.76
N PHE A 129 31.83 -32.36 40.46
CA PHE A 129 30.62 -33.18 40.49
C PHE A 129 29.58 -32.77 39.45
N ILE A 130 29.78 -31.64 38.74
CA ILE A 130 28.86 -31.17 37.72
C ILE A 130 29.27 -31.72 36.35
N ASN A 131 28.39 -32.51 35.74
CA ASN A 131 28.58 -32.98 34.38
C ASN A 131 28.04 -31.94 33.37
N ALA A 132 28.94 -31.14 32.80
CA ALA A 132 28.60 -30.10 31.82
C ALA A 132 27.88 -30.65 30.59
N GLU A 133 28.25 -31.84 30.09
CA GLU A 133 27.62 -32.46 28.94
C GLU A 133 26.16 -32.86 29.23
N SER A 134 25.93 -33.43 30.42
CA SER A 134 24.58 -33.78 30.88
C SER A 134 23.67 -32.56 31.00
N ILE A 135 24.18 -31.44 31.53
CA ILE A 135 23.46 -30.17 31.63
C ILE A 135 23.12 -29.63 30.24
N ASN A 136 24.11 -29.58 29.34
CA ASN A 136 23.91 -29.17 27.96
C ASN A 136 22.80 -29.97 27.29
N ASN A 137 22.88 -31.31 27.34
CA ASN A 137 21.89 -32.19 26.73
C ASN A 137 20.48 -31.98 27.31
N LYS A 138 20.37 -31.80 28.63
CA LYS A 138 19.08 -31.48 29.28
C LYS A 138 18.53 -30.14 28.81
N ILE A 139 19.35 -29.10 28.71
CA ILE A 139 18.92 -27.79 28.24
C ILE A 139 18.40 -27.86 26.80
N PHE A 140 19.16 -28.46 25.88
CA PHE A 140 18.70 -28.56 24.49
C PHE A 140 17.46 -29.43 24.34
N THR A 141 17.33 -30.50 25.11
CA THR A 141 16.13 -31.35 25.13
C THR A 141 14.93 -30.54 25.65
N SER A 142 15.08 -29.83 26.77
CA SER A 142 14.01 -29.00 27.32
C SER A 142 13.60 -27.87 26.38
N LEU A 143 14.56 -27.20 25.71
CA LEU A 143 14.26 -26.18 24.71
C LEU A 143 13.52 -26.77 23.51
N SER A 144 13.95 -27.94 23.02
CA SER A 144 13.25 -28.63 21.93
C SER A 144 11.82 -28.97 22.31
N SER A 145 11.61 -29.54 23.51
CA SER A 145 10.27 -29.86 24.02
C SER A 145 9.42 -28.61 24.25
N TYR A 146 10.02 -27.51 24.72
CA TYR A 146 9.35 -26.22 24.88
C TYR A 146 8.77 -25.73 23.55
N PHE A 147 9.53 -25.89 22.44
CA PHE A 147 9.05 -25.48 21.13
C PHE A 147 8.01 -26.43 20.50
N ASP A 148 7.92 -27.67 20.98
CA ASP A 148 6.93 -28.67 20.52
C ASP A 148 5.58 -28.55 21.24
N ASP A 149 5.51 -27.74 22.30
CA ASP A 149 4.32 -27.56 23.13
C ASP A 149 3.40 -26.44 22.57
N PRO A 150 2.13 -26.76 22.26
CA PRO A 150 1.15 -25.78 21.78
C PRO A 150 0.87 -24.62 22.74
N GLU A 151 0.96 -24.81 24.07
CA GLU A 151 0.72 -23.73 25.04
C GLU A 151 1.86 -22.71 25.01
N ASN A 152 3.11 -23.19 24.85
CA ASN A 152 4.28 -22.34 24.70
C ASN A 152 4.27 -21.60 23.36
N MET A 153 3.79 -22.25 22.29
CA MET A 153 3.55 -21.58 21.00
C MET A 153 2.59 -20.41 21.17
N MET A 154 1.46 -20.62 21.83
CA MET A 154 0.49 -19.55 22.06
C MET A 154 1.09 -18.41 22.88
N SER A 155 1.89 -18.73 23.89
CA SER A 155 2.60 -17.75 24.70
C SER A 155 3.57 -16.89 23.87
N ILE A 156 4.35 -17.52 22.98
CA ILE A 156 5.26 -16.81 22.06
C ILE A 156 4.47 -15.90 21.10
N VAL A 157 3.39 -16.41 20.51
CA VAL A 157 2.52 -15.63 19.63
C VAL A 157 1.96 -14.40 20.36
N MET A 158 1.51 -14.56 21.61
CA MET A 158 1.03 -13.44 22.43
C MET A 158 2.14 -12.41 22.71
N ILE A 159 3.36 -12.86 23.01
CA ILE A 159 4.51 -11.97 23.22
C ILE A 159 4.78 -11.13 21.95
N ILE A 160 4.79 -11.77 20.77
CA ILE A 160 5.00 -11.07 19.50
C ILE A 160 3.87 -10.07 19.24
N ASN A 161 2.61 -10.48 19.45
CA ASN A 161 1.46 -9.58 19.28
C ASN A 161 1.51 -8.38 20.23
N ASN A 162 1.93 -8.56 21.48
CA ASN A 162 2.13 -7.46 22.42
C ASN A 162 3.24 -6.50 21.94
N LYS A 163 4.29 -7.02 21.28
CA LYS A 163 5.32 -6.16 20.66
C LYS A 163 4.80 -5.40 19.44
N ILE A 164 3.86 -5.97 18.69
CA ILE A 164 3.14 -5.25 17.63
C ILE A 164 2.31 -4.12 18.24
N ASP A 165 1.58 -4.38 19.33
CA ASP A 165 0.83 -3.34 20.08
C ASP A 165 1.74 -2.21 20.54
N GLU A 166 2.81 -2.54 21.26
CA GLU A 166 3.77 -1.55 21.76
C GLU A 166 4.36 -0.72 20.62
N SER A 167 4.75 -1.35 19.52
CA SER A 167 5.32 -0.66 18.36
C SER A 167 4.29 0.22 17.65
N SER A 168 3.04 -0.23 17.55
CA SER A 168 1.97 0.51 16.87
C SER A 168 1.58 1.80 17.59
N ASN A 169 1.79 1.85 18.91
CA ASN A 169 1.55 3.03 19.74
C ASN A 169 2.73 4.03 19.76
N LYS A 170 3.91 3.65 19.25
CA LYS A 170 5.04 4.58 19.12
C LYS A 170 4.78 5.56 17.98
N SER A 171 5.37 6.76 18.11
CA SER A 171 5.34 7.76 17.05
C SER A 171 6.01 7.21 15.77
N VAL A 172 5.55 7.68 14.60
CA VAL A 172 6.11 7.25 13.33
C VAL A 172 7.61 7.54 13.26
N SER A 173 8.02 8.73 13.71
CA SER A 173 9.43 9.14 13.76
C SER A 173 10.30 8.23 14.60
N GLU A 174 9.83 7.76 15.76
CA GLU A 174 10.59 6.84 16.60
C GLU A 174 10.98 5.56 15.86
N ILE A 175 10.09 5.00 15.04
CA ILE A 175 10.37 3.75 14.31
C ILE A 175 11.14 4.06 13.02
N THR A 176 10.75 5.09 12.28
CA THR A 176 11.39 5.39 11.01
C THR A 176 12.82 5.91 11.19
N ASN A 177 13.20 6.43 12.37
CA ASN A 177 14.59 6.77 12.69
C ASN A 177 15.56 5.58 12.67
N TYR A 178 15.07 4.34 12.79
CA TYR A 178 15.90 3.14 12.63
C TYR A 178 16.13 2.75 11.17
N ILE A 179 15.45 3.40 10.22
CA ILE A 179 15.56 3.13 8.78
C ILE A 179 16.38 4.27 8.15
N PRO A 180 17.50 3.96 7.45
CA PRO A 180 18.25 4.97 6.72
C PRO A 180 17.37 5.72 5.72
N TYR A 181 17.61 7.03 5.55
CA TYR A 181 16.81 7.87 4.67
C TYR A 181 16.73 7.30 3.25
N GLU A 182 17.87 6.87 2.70
CA GLU A 182 17.95 6.27 1.37
C GLU A 182 17.07 5.02 1.25
N GLY A 183 17.03 4.20 2.30
CA GLY A 183 16.18 3.02 2.37
C GLY A 183 14.69 3.36 2.32
N LYS A 184 14.28 4.42 3.04
CA LYS A 184 12.89 4.93 2.99
C LYS A 184 12.52 5.37 1.58
N ILE A 185 13.38 6.18 0.94
CA ILE A 185 13.14 6.71 -0.40
C ILE A 185 13.01 5.60 -1.45
N VAL A 186 13.88 4.60 -1.41
CA VAL A 186 13.79 3.44 -2.32
C VAL A 186 12.48 2.69 -2.13
N PHE A 187 12.06 2.46 -0.88
CA PHE A 187 10.80 1.77 -0.59
C PHE A 187 9.58 2.55 -1.10
N ILE A 188 9.53 3.86 -0.85
CA ILE A 188 8.45 4.76 -1.29
C ILE A 188 8.32 4.74 -2.82
N ARG A 189 9.45 4.89 -3.52
CA ARG A 189 9.46 4.87 -4.99
C ARG A 189 8.99 3.53 -5.54
N GLY A 190 9.40 2.42 -4.94
CA GLY A 190 8.91 1.09 -5.30
C GLY A 190 7.39 0.96 -5.18
N LEU A 191 6.79 1.48 -4.10
CA LEU A 191 5.32 1.49 -3.94
C LEU A 191 4.63 2.34 -5.00
N ILE A 192 5.21 3.50 -5.33
CA ILE A 192 4.65 4.41 -6.33
C ILE A 192 4.76 3.80 -7.73
N ASP A 193 5.87 3.14 -8.06
CA ASP A 193 6.02 2.44 -9.34
C ASP A 193 4.96 1.32 -9.51
N ILE A 194 4.65 0.58 -8.45
CA ILE A 194 3.55 -0.41 -8.47
C ILE A 194 2.20 0.26 -8.73
N LEU A 195 1.94 1.39 -8.05
CA LEU A 195 0.71 2.15 -8.19
C LEU A 195 0.56 2.75 -9.60
N ILE A 196 1.64 3.30 -10.16
CA ILE A 196 1.68 3.80 -11.54
C ILE A 196 1.46 2.66 -12.52
N GLY A 197 2.07 1.49 -12.28
CA GLY A 197 1.82 0.29 -13.09
C GLY A 197 0.34 -0.05 -13.18
N SER A 198 -0.38 0.05 -12.05
CA SER A 198 -1.83 -0.19 -11.98
C SER A 198 -2.64 0.84 -12.78
N PHE A 199 -2.20 2.10 -12.86
CA PHE A 199 -2.90 3.14 -13.63
C PHE A 199 -2.71 3.02 -15.15
N VAL A 200 -1.62 2.40 -15.58
CA VAL A 200 -1.32 2.20 -17.01
C VAL A 200 -2.05 0.98 -17.57
N GLU A 201 -2.61 0.13 -16.70
CA GLU A 201 -3.48 -0.96 -17.12
C GLU A 201 -4.63 -0.42 -17.98
N GLU A 202 -4.78 -1.00 -19.17
CA GLU A 202 -5.78 -0.57 -20.13
C GLU A 202 -7.20 -0.64 -19.57
N THR A 203 -7.45 -1.57 -18.65
CA THR A 203 -8.70 -1.75 -17.92
C THR A 203 -9.03 -0.56 -17.03
N PHE A 204 -8.03 0.10 -16.42
CA PHE A 204 -8.25 1.26 -15.56
C PHE A 204 -8.63 2.49 -16.36
N ILE A 205 -7.84 2.83 -17.40
CA ILE A 205 -8.11 4.02 -18.23
C ILE A 205 -9.42 3.86 -19.00
N LYS A 206 -9.72 2.67 -19.52
CA LYS A 206 -11.02 2.39 -20.16
C LYS A 206 -12.18 2.60 -19.18
N LYS A 207 -12.08 2.09 -17.94
CA LYS A 207 -13.11 2.32 -16.92
C LYS A 207 -13.33 3.80 -16.62
N ILE A 208 -12.27 4.62 -16.58
CA ILE A 208 -12.41 6.07 -16.42
C ILE A 208 -13.20 6.65 -17.59
N VAL A 209 -12.83 6.32 -18.82
CA VAL A 209 -13.52 6.82 -20.02
C VAL A 209 -14.97 6.37 -20.06
N ASP A 210 -15.25 5.09 -19.80
CA ASP A 210 -16.60 4.54 -19.82
C ASP A 210 -17.46 5.17 -18.71
N ASN A 211 -16.90 5.48 -17.53
CA ASN A 211 -17.59 6.22 -16.49
C ASN A 211 -17.91 7.66 -16.93
N LEU A 212 -16.97 8.35 -17.57
CA LEU A 212 -17.20 9.68 -18.11
C LEU A 212 -18.28 9.67 -19.20
N GLU A 213 -18.25 8.68 -20.10
CA GLU A 213 -19.28 8.46 -21.12
C GLU A 213 -20.67 8.30 -20.49
N ASN A 214 -20.77 7.47 -19.45
CA ASN A 214 -22.03 7.27 -18.73
C ASN A 214 -22.55 8.56 -18.10
N GLU A 215 -21.68 9.38 -17.50
CA GLU A 215 -22.07 10.69 -16.95
C GLU A 215 -22.50 11.67 -18.04
N VAL A 216 -21.84 11.66 -19.20
CA VAL A 216 -22.22 12.49 -20.36
C VAL A 216 -23.57 12.06 -20.91
N VAL A 217 -23.82 10.76 -21.10
CA VAL A 217 -25.09 10.25 -21.64
C VAL A 217 -26.28 10.56 -20.72
N LYS A 218 -26.08 10.59 -19.40
CA LYS A 218 -27.13 10.97 -18.43
C LYS A 218 -27.64 12.40 -18.65
N LYS A 219 -26.88 13.27 -19.31
CA LYS A 219 -27.30 14.63 -19.68
C LYS A 219 -28.25 14.67 -20.87
N GLY A 220 -28.55 13.54 -21.52
CA GLY A 220 -29.53 13.45 -22.60
C GLY A 220 -29.10 14.12 -23.90
N THR A 221 -29.12 15.46 -23.93
CA THR A 221 -28.87 16.29 -25.12
C THR A 221 -27.62 17.15 -25.00
N LEU A 222 -27.04 17.52 -26.14
CA LEU A 222 -25.90 18.42 -26.19
C LEU A 222 -26.21 19.77 -25.51
N GLY A 223 -27.45 20.26 -25.66
CA GLY A 223 -27.88 21.52 -25.07
C GLY A 223 -27.98 21.50 -23.55
N GLU A 224 -28.23 20.35 -22.93
CA GLU A 224 -28.16 20.18 -21.48
C GLU A 224 -26.71 20.13 -20.98
N LEU A 225 -25.83 19.39 -21.68
CA LEU A 225 -24.40 19.35 -21.37
C LEU A 225 -23.74 20.74 -21.47
N VAL A 226 -24.03 21.48 -22.54
CA VAL A 226 -23.49 22.82 -22.78
C VAL A 226 -23.99 23.82 -21.72
N ARG A 227 -25.25 23.70 -21.28
CA ARG A 227 -25.81 24.50 -20.17
C ARG A 227 -25.10 24.22 -18.85
N ASP A 228 -24.79 22.97 -18.53
CA ASP A 228 -24.02 22.60 -17.34
C ASP A 228 -22.59 23.16 -17.36
N LEU A 229 -22.02 23.37 -18.54
CA LEU A 229 -20.72 24.04 -18.72
C LEU A 229 -20.82 25.58 -18.64
N GLY A 230 -21.99 26.14 -18.32
CA GLY A 230 -22.21 27.58 -18.16
C GLY A 230 -22.36 28.36 -19.46
N ILE A 231 -22.56 27.66 -20.58
CA ILE A 231 -22.81 28.24 -21.90
C ILE A 231 -24.33 28.20 -22.16
N ASN A 232 -24.96 29.37 -22.35
CA ASN A 232 -26.36 29.46 -22.72
C ASN A 232 -26.53 29.84 -24.20
N GLU A 233 -27.70 29.51 -24.75
CA GLU A 233 -28.06 29.83 -26.14
C GLU A 233 -27.96 31.34 -26.42
N GLU A 234 -28.32 32.18 -25.45
CA GLU A 234 -28.23 33.64 -25.60
C GLU A 234 -26.78 34.15 -25.77
N LYS A 235 -25.78 33.56 -25.10
CA LYS A 235 -24.36 33.90 -25.31
C LYS A 235 -23.84 33.47 -26.68
N ILE A 236 -24.38 32.37 -27.23
CA ILE A 236 -24.04 31.90 -28.57
C ILE A 236 -24.59 32.88 -29.61
N PHE A 237 -25.82 33.34 -29.42
CA PHE A 237 -26.46 34.31 -30.32
C PHE A 237 -25.98 35.76 -30.12
N GLN A 238 -25.45 36.14 -28.96
CA GLN A 238 -24.83 37.47 -28.74
C GLN A 238 -23.47 37.65 -29.45
N ARG A 239 -22.85 36.56 -29.93
CA ARG A 239 -21.55 36.58 -30.65
C ARG A 239 -21.70 36.41 -32.17
N LEU A 240 -22.92 36.24 -32.66
CA LEU A 240 -23.27 36.11 -34.09
C LEU A 240 -23.88 37.43 -34.59
#